data_AF-A0A931ZN05-F1
#
_entry.id   AF-A0A931ZN05-F1
#
_cell.length_a   1.000
_cell.length_b   1.000
_cell.length_c   1.000
_cell.angle_alpha   90.00
_cell.angle_beta   90.00
_cell.angle_gamma   90.00
#
_symmetry.space_group_name_H-M   'P 1'
#
loop_
_entity.id
_entity.type
_entity.pdbx_description
1 polymer ?
#
loop_
_entity_poly.entity_id
_entity_poly.type
_entity_poly.pdbx_seq_one_letter_code
_entity_poly.pdbx_strand_id
1 'polypeptide(L)'
;MPDYLFISGDKNPRLSDQSTGQFYILDAIFLIAGVIFLLYKRSKSGVVLLVWALVAPLPSALVSEAPHSARAMFMMGSWQMISALGFFSLLNFVPKLILKKGILITTILVMLFLLSRYVHNYYGVYAKKNAIDWQYGMKQIVEYVGDDNKYSQIFITDARSQPYIFLLYYLKIPLDEYLSSVVYNPSEANKSYNSVSYFDRYYFGGWDPINTILTVLQPII
;
A
#
# COMPACT_ATOMS: atom_id res chain seq x y z
N MET A 1 -13.35 -9.91 5.74
CA MET A 1 -12.04 -10.49 6.13
C MET A 1 -11.54 -11.54 5.14
N PRO A 2 -12.36 -12.50 4.65
CA PRO A 2 -11.91 -13.45 3.61
C PRO A 2 -11.42 -12.75 2.35
N ASP A 3 -12.10 -11.67 1.93
CA ASP A 3 -11.72 -10.93 0.73
C ASP A 3 -10.31 -10.34 0.81
N TYR A 4 -10.00 -9.71 1.95
CA TYR A 4 -8.68 -9.14 2.22
C TYR A 4 -7.58 -10.22 2.23
N LEU A 5 -7.83 -11.35 2.88
CA LEU A 5 -6.81 -12.39 3.01
C LEU A 5 -6.58 -13.18 1.71
N PHE A 6 -7.61 -13.47 0.92
CA PHE A 6 -7.50 -14.46 -0.17
C PHE A 6 -8.05 -14.04 -1.53
N ILE A 7 -8.80 -12.93 -1.64
CA ILE A 7 -9.48 -12.55 -2.89
C ILE A 7 -8.87 -11.29 -3.51
N SER A 8 -8.93 -10.15 -2.82
CA SER A 8 -8.64 -8.83 -3.37
C SER A 8 -7.66 -7.98 -2.55
N GLY A 9 -7.21 -8.46 -1.39
CA GLY A 9 -6.16 -7.75 -0.64
C GLY A 9 -6.64 -6.44 -0.01
N ASP A 10 -5.71 -5.49 0.16
CA ASP A 10 -5.98 -4.17 0.72
C ASP A 10 -6.82 -3.32 -0.25
N LYS A 11 -7.74 -2.51 0.29
CA LYS A 11 -8.51 -1.55 -0.52
C LYS A 11 -7.67 -0.35 -0.94
N ASN A 12 -6.60 -0.05 -0.21
CA ASN A 12 -5.66 1.00 -0.60
C ASN A 12 -4.76 0.47 -1.73
N PRO A 13 -4.83 1.06 -2.93
CA PRO A 13 -4.06 0.59 -4.08
C PRO A 13 -2.55 0.71 -3.86
N ARG A 14 -2.07 1.55 -2.94
CA ARG A 14 -0.63 1.61 -2.60
C ARG A 14 -0.14 0.40 -1.82
N LEU A 15 -1.04 -0.38 -1.24
CA LEU A 15 -0.76 -1.51 -0.37
C LEU A 15 -1.12 -2.86 -0.99
N SER A 16 -1.81 -2.85 -2.13
CA SER A 16 -2.27 -4.04 -2.84
C SER A 16 -2.54 -3.70 -4.30
N ASP A 17 -2.15 -4.58 -5.22
CA ASP A 17 -2.54 -4.48 -6.64
C ASP A 17 -4.00 -4.88 -6.89
N GLN A 18 -4.67 -5.40 -5.85
CA GLN A 18 -6.05 -5.86 -5.82
C GLN A 18 -6.36 -7.01 -6.79
N SER A 19 -5.33 -7.66 -7.32
CA SER A 19 -5.49 -8.79 -8.22
C SER A 19 -5.51 -10.14 -7.49
N THR A 20 -5.03 -10.16 -6.25
CA THR A 20 -5.04 -11.32 -5.37
C THR A 20 -5.12 -10.89 -3.90
N GLY A 21 -5.38 -11.85 -2.99
CA GLY A 21 -5.34 -11.63 -1.55
C GLY A 21 -3.93 -11.49 -0.99
N GLN A 22 -3.82 -11.20 0.31
CA GLN A 22 -2.51 -11.21 1.01
C GLN A 22 -1.86 -12.60 1.05
N PHE A 23 -2.66 -13.66 0.89
CA PHE A 23 -2.24 -15.05 0.75
C PHE A 23 -2.92 -15.66 -0.49
N TYR A 24 -2.29 -16.67 -1.08
CA TYR A 24 -2.94 -17.43 -2.13
C TYR A 24 -4.00 -18.37 -1.53
N ILE A 25 -5.02 -18.73 -2.31
CA ILE A 25 -6.07 -19.67 -1.87
C ILE A 25 -5.46 -21.03 -1.45
N LEU A 26 -4.34 -21.45 -2.06
CA LEU A 26 -3.62 -22.66 -1.65
C LEU A 26 -3.06 -22.56 -0.23
N ASP A 27 -2.61 -21.37 0.18
CA ASP A 27 -2.13 -21.16 1.54
C ASP A 27 -3.25 -21.38 2.56
N ALA A 28 -4.53 -21.12 2.22
CA ALA A 28 -5.64 -21.42 3.12
C ALA A 28 -5.72 -22.91 3.45
N ILE A 29 -5.59 -23.78 2.44
CA ILE A 29 -5.62 -25.25 2.61
C ILE A 29 -4.45 -25.69 3.49
N PHE A 30 -3.26 -25.18 3.21
CA PHE A 30 -2.05 -25.52 3.96
C PHE A 30 -2.07 -24.96 5.38
N LEU A 31 -2.57 -23.74 5.59
CA LEU A 31 -2.75 -23.15 6.92
C LEU A 31 -3.69 -23.99 7.78
N ILE A 32 -4.84 -24.40 7.25
CA ILE A 32 -5.80 -25.24 7.98
C ILE A 32 -5.14 -26.57 8.37
N ALA A 33 -4.46 -27.24 7.43
CA ALA A 33 -3.74 -28.48 7.72
C ALA A 33 -2.63 -28.29 8.78
N GLY A 34 -1.90 -27.18 8.71
CA GLY A 34 -0.83 -26.84 9.65
C GLY A 34 -1.36 -26.58 11.07
N VAL A 35 -2.46 -25.84 11.20
CA VAL A 35 -3.12 -25.60 12.50
C VAL A 35 -3.63 -26.91 13.08
N ILE A 36 -4.31 -27.75 12.29
CA ILE A 36 -4.79 -29.07 12.76
C ILE A 36 -3.61 -29.91 13.26
N PHE A 37 -2.49 -29.94 12.52
CA PHE A 37 -1.31 -30.69 12.91
C PHE A 37 -0.70 -30.18 14.23
N LEU A 38 -0.61 -28.85 14.42
CA LEU A 38 -0.12 -28.25 15.66
C LEU A 38 -1.01 -28.57 16.86
N LEU A 39 -2.33 -28.49 16.69
CA LEU A 39 -3.32 -28.81 17.71
C LEU A 39 -3.31 -30.31 18.08
N TYR A 40 -3.03 -31.18 17.12
CA TYR A 40 -2.86 -32.61 17.35
C TYR A 40 -1.57 -32.94 18.10
N LYS A 41 -0.43 -32.36 17.67
CA LYS A 41 0.89 -32.63 18.28
C LYS A 41 1.06 -32.03 19.67
N ARG A 42 0.37 -30.91 19.98
CA ARG A 42 0.41 -30.22 21.29
C ARG A 42 1.82 -29.95 21.83
N SER A 43 2.78 -29.65 20.94
CA SER A 43 4.15 -29.34 21.36
C SER A 43 4.25 -27.92 21.94
N LYS A 44 5.16 -27.71 22.89
CA LYS A 44 5.44 -26.37 23.45
C LYS A 44 5.79 -25.35 22.35
N SER A 45 6.62 -25.76 21.39
CA SER A 45 6.98 -24.95 20.21
C SER A 45 5.77 -24.64 19.32
N GLY A 46 4.84 -25.59 19.17
CA GLY A 46 3.62 -25.39 18.40
C GLY A 46 2.68 -24.37 19.03
N VAL A 47 2.56 -24.37 20.36
CA VAL A 47 1.80 -23.35 21.08
C VAL A 47 2.40 -21.96 20.88
N VAL A 48 3.73 -21.83 20.98
CA VAL A 48 4.42 -20.54 20.72
C VAL A 48 4.12 -20.05 19.30
N LEU A 49 4.20 -20.94 18.31
CA LEU A 49 3.92 -20.58 16.92
C LEU A 49 2.45 -20.16 16.70
N LEU A 50 1.50 -20.85 17.34
CA LEU A 50 0.07 -20.47 17.28
C LEU A 50 -0.20 -19.14 17.96
N VAL A 51 0.37 -18.90 19.15
CA VAL A 51 0.24 -17.61 19.85
C VAL A 51 0.83 -16.49 19.00
N TRP A 52 2.01 -16.71 18.40
CA TRP A 52 2.61 -15.73 17.49
C TRP A 52 1.71 -15.45 16.27
N ALA A 53 1.11 -16.49 15.67
CA ALA A 53 0.16 -16.32 14.57
C ALA A 53 -1.11 -15.57 14.95
N LEU A 54 -1.59 -15.70 16.19
CA LEU A 54 -2.77 -14.98 16.70
C LEU A 54 -2.47 -13.53 17.09
N VAL A 55 -1.25 -13.25 17.56
CA VAL A 55 -0.82 -11.90 17.94
C VAL A 55 -0.42 -11.07 16.72
N ALA A 56 0.13 -11.70 15.67
CA ALA A 56 0.64 -11.02 14.49
C ALA A 56 -0.37 -10.10 13.74
N PRO A 57 -1.69 -10.38 13.67
CA PRO A 57 -2.66 -9.49 13.05
C PRO A 57 -3.06 -8.27 13.90
N LEU A 58 -2.72 -8.23 15.20
CA LEU A 58 -3.14 -7.15 16.11
C LEU A 58 -2.74 -5.75 15.63
N PRO A 59 -1.50 -5.51 15.14
CA PRO A 59 -1.13 -4.20 14.62
C PRO A 59 -1.95 -3.76 13.40
N SER A 60 -2.45 -4.71 12.60
CA SER A 60 -3.29 -4.42 11.43
C SER A 60 -4.76 -4.18 11.82
N ALA A 61 -5.21 -4.74 12.94
CA ALA A 61 -6.59 -4.61 13.42
C ALA A 61 -6.84 -3.33 14.23
N LEU A 62 -5.81 -2.77 14.87
CA LEU A 62 -5.93 -1.66 15.83
C LEU A 62 -5.87 -0.26 15.20
N VAL A 63 -6.05 -0.14 13.88
CA VAL A 63 -5.71 1.08 13.15
C VAL A 63 -6.90 1.63 12.39
N SER A 64 -6.95 2.95 12.22
CA SER A 64 -8.10 3.64 11.61
C SER A 64 -8.41 3.18 10.18
N GLU A 65 -7.40 2.73 9.43
CA GLU A 65 -7.54 2.13 8.10
C GLU A 65 -7.46 0.59 8.14
N ALA A 66 -8.04 -0.04 9.16
CA ALA A 66 -8.03 -1.51 9.26
C ALA A 66 -8.94 -2.16 8.20
N PRO A 67 -8.55 -3.31 7.65
CA PRO A 67 -7.24 -3.95 7.78
C PRO A 67 -6.19 -3.28 6.88
N HIS A 68 -4.99 -3.06 7.43
CA HIS A 68 -3.88 -2.40 6.73
C HIS A 68 -2.76 -3.39 6.45
N SER A 69 -2.40 -3.60 5.17
CA SER A 69 -1.46 -4.65 4.76
C SER A 69 -0.02 -4.45 5.22
N ALA A 70 0.50 -3.23 5.20
CA ALA A 70 1.85 -2.96 5.73
C ALA A 70 1.99 -3.38 7.21
N ARG A 71 0.93 -3.21 8.01
CA ARG A 71 0.91 -3.63 9.43
C ARG A 71 0.57 -5.10 9.60
N ALA A 72 -0.01 -5.74 8.58
CA ALA A 72 -0.21 -7.19 8.54
C ALA A 72 1.06 -7.95 8.14
N MET A 73 2.13 -7.27 7.69
CA MET A 73 3.39 -7.91 7.31
C MET A 73 4.00 -8.76 8.44
N PHE A 74 3.72 -8.44 9.71
CA PHE A 74 4.10 -9.26 10.87
C PHE A 74 3.52 -10.68 10.84
N MET A 75 2.46 -10.93 10.06
CA MET A 75 1.87 -12.25 9.85
C MET A 75 2.75 -13.15 8.96
N MET A 76 3.60 -12.59 8.08
CA MET A 76 4.36 -13.37 7.11
C MET A 76 5.19 -14.47 7.77
N GLY A 77 5.86 -14.18 8.90
CA GLY A 77 6.68 -15.19 9.59
C GLY A 77 5.87 -16.39 10.09
N SER A 78 4.97 -16.17 11.04
CA SER A 78 4.25 -17.26 11.71
C SER A 78 3.27 -17.98 10.77
N TRP A 79 2.56 -17.26 9.91
CA TRP A 79 1.57 -17.87 9.00
C TRP A 79 2.25 -18.68 7.90
N GLN A 80 3.38 -18.23 7.34
CA GLN A 80 4.12 -19.03 6.35
C GLN A 80 4.71 -20.30 6.97
N MET A 81 5.21 -20.24 8.21
CA MET A 81 5.69 -21.43 8.91
C MET A 81 4.56 -22.46 9.13
N ILE A 82 3.37 -22.01 9.52
CA ILE A 82 2.20 -22.87 9.69
C ILE A 82 1.77 -23.46 8.34
N SER A 83 1.73 -22.66 7.27
CA SER A 83 1.41 -23.11 5.91
C SER A 83 2.40 -24.20 5.44
N ALA A 84 3.70 -23.95 5.57
CA ALA A 84 4.75 -24.91 5.21
C ALA A 84 4.63 -26.23 6.00
N LEU A 85 4.33 -26.14 7.30
CA LEU A 85 4.10 -27.32 8.14
C LEU A 85 2.86 -28.11 7.69
N GLY A 86 1.79 -27.43 7.31
CA GLY A 86 0.58 -28.06 6.79
C GLY A 86 0.82 -28.77 5.47
N PHE A 87 1.52 -28.12 4.53
CA PHE A 87 1.93 -28.76 3.28
C PHE A 87 2.79 -30.00 3.53
N PHE A 88 3.79 -29.89 4.41
CA PHE A 88 4.65 -31.02 4.77
C PHE A 88 3.86 -32.17 5.43
N SER A 89 2.90 -31.85 6.30
CA SER A 89 2.04 -32.82 6.96
C SER A 89 1.17 -33.57 5.95
N LEU A 90 0.55 -32.86 5.01
CA LEU A 90 -0.23 -33.44 3.91
C LEU A 90 0.63 -34.37 3.05
N LEU A 91 1.85 -33.95 2.70
CA LEU A 91 2.79 -34.76 1.92
C LEU A 91 3.24 -36.04 2.63
N ASN A 92 3.24 -36.09 3.96
CA ASN A 92 3.62 -37.28 4.71
C ASN A 92 2.54 -38.36 4.76
N PHE A 93 1.27 -38.01 4.49
CA PHE A 93 0.21 -39.00 4.30
C PHE A 93 0.28 -39.70 2.94
N VAL A 94 1.16 -39.27 2.04
CA VAL A 94 1.33 -39.84 0.70
C VAL A 94 2.36 -40.98 0.77
N PRO A 95 1.96 -42.25 0.59
CA PRO A 95 2.83 -43.40 0.87
C PRO A 95 3.88 -43.62 -0.22
N LYS A 96 3.56 -43.29 -1.49
CA LYS A 96 4.44 -43.56 -2.64
C LYS A 96 5.34 -42.37 -2.93
N LEU A 97 6.65 -42.59 -2.97
CA LEU A 97 7.64 -41.53 -3.26
C LEU A 97 7.39 -40.84 -4.61
N ILE A 98 6.98 -41.58 -5.63
CA ILE A 98 6.69 -41.01 -6.96
C ILE A 98 5.50 -40.04 -6.91
N LEU A 99 4.47 -40.35 -6.13
CA LEU A 99 3.31 -39.49 -5.94
C LEU A 99 3.67 -38.25 -5.11
N LYS A 100 4.50 -38.42 -4.06
CA LYS A 100 5.02 -37.31 -3.25
C LYS A 100 5.81 -36.31 -4.10
N LYS A 101 6.72 -36.80 -4.96
CA LYS A 101 7.46 -35.98 -5.92
C LYS A 101 6.53 -35.28 -6.91
N GLY A 102 5.54 -36.01 -7.45
CA GLY A 102 4.53 -35.46 -8.34
C GLY A 102 3.75 -34.30 -7.72
N ILE A 103 3.23 -34.49 -6.50
CA ILE A 103 2.51 -33.43 -5.77
C ILE A 103 3.42 -32.22 -5.52
N LEU A 104 4.66 -32.45 -5.07
CA LEU A 104 5.62 -31.36 -4.83
C LEU A 104 5.89 -30.55 -6.10
N ILE A 105 6.17 -31.22 -7.22
CA ILE A 105 6.41 -30.56 -8.52
C ILE A 105 5.17 -29.79 -8.95
N THR A 106 3.98 -30.40 -8.88
CA THR A 106 2.73 -29.73 -9.23
C THR A 106 2.48 -28.50 -8.37
N THR A 107 2.68 -28.57 -7.04
CA THR A 107 2.53 -27.41 -6.15
C THR A 107 3.49 -26.29 -6.53
N ILE A 108 4.76 -26.61 -6.82
CA ILE A 108 5.75 -25.62 -7.28
C ILE A 108 5.31 -24.98 -8.59
N LEU A 109 4.87 -25.77 -9.58
CA LEU A 109 4.41 -25.25 -10.86
C LEU A 109 3.18 -24.33 -10.71
N VAL A 110 2.23 -24.70 -9.85
CA VAL A 110 1.07 -23.85 -9.57
C VAL A 110 1.48 -22.55 -8.87
N MET A 111 2.39 -22.61 -7.89
CA MET A 111 2.92 -21.40 -7.24
C MET A 111 3.66 -20.48 -8.23
N LEU A 112 4.48 -21.05 -9.12
CA LEU A 112 5.17 -20.29 -10.17
C LEU A 112 4.18 -19.66 -11.15
N PHE A 113 3.11 -20.37 -11.50
CA PHE A 113 2.05 -19.83 -12.33
C PHE A 113 1.33 -18.65 -11.65
N LEU A 114 0.97 -18.79 -10.37
CA LEU A 114 0.34 -17.72 -9.59
C LEU A 114 1.25 -16.49 -9.45
N LEU A 115 2.54 -16.72 -9.19
CA LEU A 115 3.55 -15.67 -9.13
C LEU A 115 3.68 -14.95 -10.49
N SER A 116 3.75 -15.71 -11.59
CA SER A 116 3.82 -15.14 -12.94
C SER A 116 2.62 -14.25 -13.25
N ARG A 117 1.40 -14.69 -12.89
CA ARG A 117 0.19 -13.87 -13.02
C ARG A 117 0.26 -12.59 -12.19
N TYR A 118 0.71 -12.69 -10.94
CA TYR A 118 0.88 -11.54 -10.07
C TYR A 118 1.88 -10.53 -10.65
N VAL A 119 3.07 -10.99 -11.05
CA VAL A 119 4.10 -10.14 -11.67
C VAL A 119 3.58 -9.47 -12.93
N HIS A 120 2.88 -10.20 -13.79
CA HIS A 120 2.29 -9.64 -15.00
C HIS A 120 1.25 -8.54 -14.69
N ASN A 121 0.36 -8.78 -13.73
CA ASN A 121 -0.64 -7.78 -13.31
C ASN A 121 0.01 -6.56 -12.67
N TYR A 122 0.98 -6.78 -11.78
CA TYR A 122 1.69 -5.73 -11.04
C TYR A 122 2.41 -4.76 -11.98
N TYR A 123 3.24 -5.28 -12.90
CA TYR A 123 3.99 -4.45 -13.84
C TYR A 123 3.18 -4.02 -15.08
N GLY A 124 2.06 -4.67 -15.36
CA GLY A 124 1.22 -4.40 -16.53
C GLY A 124 0.05 -3.48 -16.24
N VAL A 125 -0.98 -4.03 -15.59
CA VAL A 125 -2.27 -3.36 -15.37
C VAL A 125 -2.15 -2.37 -14.21
N TYR A 126 -1.62 -2.81 -13.08
CA TYR A 126 -1.53 -2.01 -11.86
C TYR A 126 -0.64 -0.78 -12.05
N ALA A 127 0.56 -0.97 -12.63
CA ALA A 127 1.50 0.11 -12.93
C ALA A 127 0.87 1.25 -13.76
N LYS A 128 -0.13 0.96 -14.60
CA LYS A 128 -0.84 1.97 -15.41
C LYS A 128 -2.06 2.52 -14.68
N LYS A 129 -2.90 1.63 -14.14
CA LYS A 129 -4.18 1.96 -13.53
C LYS A 129 -4.02 2.81 -12.27
N ASN A 130 -3.02 2.50 -11.46
CA ASN A 130 -2.80 3.10 -10.13
C ASN A 130 -1.58 4.02 -10.08
N ALA A 131 -1.07 4.44 -11.24
CA ALA A 131 0.08 5.35 -11.32
C ALA A 131 -0.18 6.67 -10.55
N ILE A 132 -1.42 7.19 -10.61
CA ILE A 132 -1.79 8.44 -9.94
C ILE A 132 -1.78 8.31 -8.41
N ASP A 133 -2.08 7.13 -7.87
CA ASP A 133 -2.03 6.85 -6.43
C ASP A 133 -0.58 6.91 -5.91
N TRP A 134 0.39 6.65 -6.78
CA TRP A 134 1.83 6.83 -6.55
C TRP A 134 2.33 8.22 -6.98
N GLN A 135 1.41 9.18 -7.17
CA GLN A 135 1.71 10.56 -7.50
C GLN A 135 2.50 10.70 -8.82
N TYR A 136 2.35 9.72 -9.73
CA TYR A 136 2.96 9.77 -11.05
C TYR A 136 2.49 11.02 -11.82
N GLY A 137 3.41 11.60 -12.60
CA GLY A 137 3.18 12.83 -13.35
C GLY A 137 3.59 14.11 -12.61
N MET A 138 3.85 14.05 -11.29
CA MET A 138 4.21 15.25 -10.53
C MET A 138 5.51 15.89 -11.02
N LYS A 139 6.52 15.11 -11.40
CA LYS A 139 7.76 15.64 -11.97
C LYS A 139 7.47 16.48 -13.23
N GLN A 140 6.70 15.92 -14.17
CA GLN A 140 6.37 16.57 -15.43
C GLN A 140 5.54 17.85 -15.22
N ILE A 141 4.63 17.84 -14.24
CA ILE A 141 3.88 19.05 -13.85
C ILE A 141 4.82 20.11 -13.32
N VAL A 142 5.76 19.75 -12.44
CA VAL A 142 6.72 20.69 -11.86
C VAL A 142 7.65 21.26 -12.93
N GLU A 143 8.16 20.43 -13.84
CA GLU A 143 8.98 20.89 -14.98
C GLU A 143 8.20 21.87 -15.87
N TYR A 144 6.93 21.58 -16.15
CA TYR A 144 6.07 22.47 -16.93
C TYR A 144 5.85 23.84 -16.29
N VAL A 145 5.66 23.91 -14.96
CA VAL A 145 5.41 25.17 -14.24
C VAL A 145 6.69 25.90 -13.81
N GLY A 146 7.83 25.19 -13.73
CA GLY A 146 9.12 25.76 -13.35
C GLY A 146 9.72 26.64 -14.44
N ASP A 147 9.49 26.28 -15.70
CA ASP A 147 10.12 26.93 -16.86
C ASP A 147 9.41 28.22 -17.32
N ASP A 148 8.23 28.54 -16.78
CA ASP A 148 7.40 29.62 -17.33
C ASP A 148 7.09 30.75 -16.31
N ASN A 149 7.84 31.85 -16.41
CA ASN A 149 7.54 33.11 -15.69
C ASN A 149 6.35 33.89 -16.27
N LYS A 150 5.63 33.34 -17.27
CA LYS A 150 4.45 33.99 -17.84
C LYS A 150 3.25 34.02 -16.90
N TYR A 151 3.22 33.17 -15.88
CA TYR A 151 2.08 33.06 -14.97
C TYR A 151 2.38 33.76 -13.65
N SER A 152 1.52 34.71 -13.28
CA SER A 152 1.57 35.36 -11.96
C SER A 152 1.16 34.43 -10.83
N GLN A 153 0.28 33.47 -11.11
CA GLN A 153 -0.24 32.51 -10.14
C GLN A 153 -0.46 31.16 -10.79
N ILE A 154 -0.19 30.10 -10.03
CA ILE A 154 -0.26 28.72 -10.49
C ILE A 154 -1.10 27.93 -9.48
N PHE A 155 -2.25 27.48 -9.94
CA PHE A 155 -3.15 26.65 -9.14
C PHE A 155 -2.88 25.18 -9.43
N ILE A 156 -2.67 24.39 -8.37
CA ILE A 156 -2.38 22.95 -8.44
C ILE A 156 -3.37 22.18 -7.56
N THR A 157 -4.09 21.24 -8.17
CA THR A 157 -5.08 20.42 -7.45
C THR A 157 -4.38 19.45 -6.49
N ASP A 158 -5.02 19.18 -5.36
CA ASP A 158 -4.61 18.21 -4.33
C ASP A 158 -5.00 16.75 -4.66
N ALA A 159 -5.46 16.47 -5.89
CA ALA A 159 -5.85 15.12 -6.32
C ALA A 159 -4.70 14.09 -6.19
N ARG A 160 -3.44 14.56 -6.17
CA ARG A 160 -2.24 13.75 -5.93
C ARG A 160 -1.68 13.91 -4.51
N SER A 161 -2.57 14.07 -3.52
CA SER A 161 -2.24 14.26 -2.10
C SER A 161 -1.55 15.60 -1.80
N GLN A 162 -0.25 15.63 -1.53
CA GLN A 162 0.48 16.82 -1.11
C GLN A 162 1.39 17.32 -2.25
N PRO A 163 0.85 17.96 -3.30
CA PRO A 163 1.63 18.36 -4.48
C PRO A 163 2.79 19.32 -4.16
N TYR A 164 2.64 20.16 -3.12
CA TYR A 164 3.62 21.16 -2.73
C TYR A 164 5.03 20.58 -2.51
N ILE A 165 5.14 19.37 -1.95
CA ILE A 165 6.44 18.73 -1.67
C ILE A 165 7.24 18.47 -2.94
N PHE A 166 6.56 18.19 -4.07
CA PHE A 166 7.20 17.96 -5.34
C PHE A 166 7.75 19.26 -5.94
N LEU A 167 7.06 20.38 -5.74
CA LEU A 167 7.56 21.69 -6.17
C LEU A 167 8.83 22.04 -5.42
N LEU A 168 8.79 21.94 -4.08
CA LEU A 168 9.97 22.18 -3.23
C LEU A 168 11.16 21.31 -3.68
N TYR A 169 10.91 20.02 -3.91
CA TYR A 169 11.94 19.06 -4.28
C TYR A 169 12.54 19.31 -5.68
N TYR A 170 11.70 19.43 -6.72
CA TYR A 170 12.18 19.51 -8.10
C TYR A 170 12.65 20.92 -8.50
N LEU A 171 11.99 21.98 -8.02
CA LEU A 171 12.44 23.35 -8.25
C LEU A 171 13.59 23.75 -7.32
N LYS A 172 13.91 22.91 -6.33
CA LYS A 172 14.97 23.15 -5.33
C LYS A 172 14.77 24.48 -4.60
N ILE A 173 13.54 24.75 -4.18
CA ILE A 173 13.18 25.99 -3.50
C ILE A 173 13.93 26.06 -2.16
N PRO A 174 14.67 27.15 -1.88
CA PRO A 174 15.32 27.37 -0.60
C PRO A 174 14.34 27.31 0.58
N LEU A 175 14.80 26.78 1.71
CA LEU A 175 13.94 26.59 2.88
C LEU A 175 13.45 27.92 3.46
N ASP A 176 14.30 28.94 3.47
CA ASP A 176 13.97 30.30 3.93
C ASP A 176 12.90 30.96 3.06
N GLU A 177 12.99 30.82 1.73
CA GLU A 177 11.98 31.32 0.79
C GLU A 177 10.63 30.63 1.03
N TYR A 178 10.62 29.31 1.17
CA TYR A 178 9.41 28.56 1.48
C TYR A 178 8.80 28.97 2.83
N LEU A 179 9.60 29.01 3.90
CA LEU A 179 9.11 29.35 5.24
C LEU A 179 8.59 30.79 5.34
N SER A 180 9.10 31.70 4.51
CA SER A 180 8.64 33.09 4.48
C SER A 180 7.25 33.29 3.86
N SER A 181 6.80 32.33 3.04
CA SER A 181 5.58 32.48 2.22
C SER A 181 4.52 31.40 2.43
N VAL A 182 4.87 30.31 3.12
CA VAL A 182 3.97 29.17 3.32
C VAL A 182 2.77 29.52 4.20
N VAL A 183 1.58 29.14 3.74
CA VAL A 183 0.36 29.12 4.52
C VAL A 183 -0.21 27.71 4.55
N TYR A 184 -0.36 27.16 5.75
CA TYR A 184 -0.92 25.84 5.98
C TYR A 184 -2.45 25.87 5.98
N ASN A 185 -3.07 24.76 5.59
CA ASN A 185 -4.52 24.64 5.58
C ASN A 185 -5.07 24.44 7.00
N PRO A 186 -5.81 25.42 7.57
CA PRO A 186 -6.30 25.34 8.94
C PRO A 186 -7.36 24.25 9.13
N SER A 187 -8.10 23.90 8.06
CA SER A 187 -9.14 22.87 8.08
C SER A 187 -8.57 21.45 8.27
N GLU A 188 -7.27 21.27 8.07
CA GLU A 188 -6.57 20.00 8.25
C GLU A 188 -5.60 19.99 9.43
N ALA A 189 -5.62 21.02 10.28
CA ALA A 189 -4.70 21.16 11.41
C ALA A 189 -4.78 20.01 12.43
N ASN A 190 -5.91 19.28 12.49
CA ASN A 190 -6.11 18.12 13.36
C ASN A 190 -5.68 16.79 12.74
N LYS A 191 -5.15 16.79 11.51
CA LYS A 191 -4.64 15.58 10.85
C LYS A 191 -3.17 15.35 11.22
N SER A 192 -2.70 14.11 11.08
CA SER A 192 -1.30 13.74 11.33
C SER A 192 -0.31 14.26 10.28
N TYR A 193 -0.74 15.14 9.39
CA TYR A 193 0.04 15.68 8.29
C TYR A 193 -0.35 17.13 8.01
N ASN A 194 0.61 17.93 7.54
CA ASN A 194 0.40 19.31 7.15
C ASN A 194 0.09 19.39 5.65
N SER A 195 -1.08 19.91 5.30
CA SER A 195 -1.35 20.36 3.94
C SER A 195 -1.08 21.87 3.83
N VAL A 196 -0.52 22.25 2.69
CA VAL A 196 -0.20 23.65 2.37
C VAL A 196 -1.31 24.18 1.49
N SER A 197 -1.84 25.37 1.82
CA SER A 197 -2.82 26.08 1.00
C SER A 197 -2.14 26.86 -0.11
N TYR A 198 -1.05 27.58 0.19
CA TYR A 198 -0.20 28.20 -0.83
C TYR A 198 1.19 28.51 -0.27
N PHE A 199 2.14 28.74 -1.17
CA PHE A 199 3.42 29.40 -0.89
C PHE A 199 3.87 30.11 -2.17
N ASP A 200 4.56 31.26 -2.04
CA ASP A 200 4.93 32.13 -3.16
C ASP A 200 3.76 32.30 -4.17
N ARG A 201 3.92 31.88 -5.43
CA ARG A 201 2.88 31.94 -6.48
C ARG A 201 2.06 30.65 -6.65
N TYR A 202 2.30 29.63 -5.84
CA TYR A 202 1.71 28.30 -5.97
C TYR A 202 0.59 28.08 -4.97
N TYR A 203 -0.62 27.84 -5.47
CA TYR A 203 -1.82 27.57 -4.68
C TYR A 203 -2.23 26.11 -4.82
N PHE A 204 -2.66 25.50 -3.71
CA PHE A 204 -2.99 24.08 -3.65
C PHE A 204 -4.41 23.82 -3.16
N GLY A 205 -5.06 22.81 -3.74
CA GLY A 205 -6.38 22.34 -3.33
C GLY A 205 -7.48 22.55 -4.37
N GLY A 206 -8.73 22.46 -3.93
CA GLY A 206 -9.89 22.78 -4.76
C GLY A 206 -9.98 24.28 -4.99
N TRP A 207 -9.86 24.72 -6.25
CA TRP A 207 -10.06 26.11 -6.63
C TRP A 207 -11.47 26.32 -7.19
N ASP A 208 -12.11 27.41 -6.78
CA ASP A 208 -13.27 27.97 -7.46
C ASP A 208 -12.80 29.23 -8.19
N PRO A 209 -12.77 29.25 -9.54
CA PRO A 209 -12.23 30.38 -10.29
C PRO A 209 -12.93 31.71 -9.96
N ILE A 210 -14.20 31.70 -9.52
CA ILE A 210 -14.95 32.93 -9.21
C ILE A 210 -14.52 33.51 -7.86
N ASN A 211 -14.47 32.67 -6.83
CA ASN A 211 -14.07 33.10 -5.48
C ASN A 211 -12.56 33.39 -5.39
N THR A 212 -11.74 32.65 -6.15
CA THR A 212 -10.29 32.79 -6.12
C THR A 212 -9.83 34.11 -6.73
N ILE A 213 -10.47 34.58 -7.81
CA ILE A 213 -10.18 35.91 -8.41
C ILE A 213 -10.52 37.03 -7.41
N LEU A 214 -11.60 36.89 -6.64
CA LEU A 214 -12.00 37.90 -5.65
C LEU A 214 -11.02 38.00 -4.48
N THR A 215 -10.47 36.87 -4.00
CA THR A 215 -9.44 36.86 -2.95
C THR A 215 -8.11 37.45 -3.42
N VAL A 216 -7.77 37.27 -4.70
CA VAL A 216 -6.53 37.80 -5.31
C VAL A 216 -6.60 39.31 -5.57
N LEU A 217 -7.81 39.85 -5.79
CA LEU A 217 -8.03 41.28 -6.01
C LEU A 217 -8.19 42.09 -4.72
N GLN A 218 -8.27 41.44 -3.56
CA GLN A 218 -8.21 42.16 -2.29
C GLN A 218 -6.75 42.50 -1.99
N PRO A 219 -6.38 43.79 -1.86
CA PRO A 219 -5.06 44.13 -1.40
C PRO A 219 -4.87 43.53 -0.01
N ILE A 220 -3.74 42.88 0.20
CA ILE A 220 -3.28 42.45 1.52
C ILE A 220 -3.10 43.75 2.33
N ILE A 221 -4.08 44.09 3.16
CA ILE A 221 -4.03 45.18 4.15
C ILE A 221 -3.52 44.59 5.46
#